data_AF-A0A024EMJ7-F1
#
_entry.id   AF-A0A024EMJ7-F1
#
_cell.length_a   1.000
_cell.length_b   1.000
_cell.length_c   1.000
_cell.angle_alpha   90.00
_cell.angle_beta   90.00
_cell.angle_gamma   90.00
#
_symmetry.space_group_name_H-M   'P 1'
#
loop_
_entity.id
_entity.type
_entity.pdbx_description
1 polymer ?
#
loop_
_entity_poly.entity_id
_entity_poly.type
_entity_poly.pdbx_seq_one_letter_code
_entity_poly.pdbx_strand_id
1 'polypeptide(L)'
;MDESLAKTLVHVGFRSAIIRIHTGMTRKQVTSLRKREGIVGPSESGPLPNAESLLAKKEATLEASLFMLAYLITAKSPRTTIDVEAVMAAHSQYYDCHAALRNGQLDLENVLEIDDAWVIARDYRSKEVTMRSCSTCHIEFVVSINRPKHCCPLCDGVQVRDRFHCDHADRAVSKRSVAELIELSRKVTQWANWGYSPTEIQKELGISQKEFDACTKLQGFTDPQLQGVLDKYTSGDSLVKALLKDSRSRPVHSKVL
;
A
#
# COMPACT_ATOMS: atom_id res chain seq x y z
N MET A 1 -24.69 1.45 -17.49
CA MET A 1 -24.34 2.71 -16.82
C MET A 1 -25.34 2.86 -15.69
N ASP A 2 -24.90 2.73 -14.44
CA ASP A 2 -25.81 2.71 -13.28
C ASP A 2 -26.04 4.13 -12.78
N GLU A 3 -27.12 4.76 -13.28
CA GLU A 3 -27.51 6.11 -12.89
C GLU A 3 -27.98 6.19 -11.43
N SER A 4 -28.45 5.08 -10.85
CA SER A 4 -28.87 5.00 -9.45
C SER A 4 -27.66 5.15 -8.53
N LEU A 5 -26.60 4.38 -8.78
CA LEU A 5 -25.34 4.50 -8.03
C LEU A 5 -24.76 5.92 -8.15
N ALA A 6 -24.75 6.49 -9.36
CA ALA A 6 -24.22 7.84 -9.57
C ALA A 6 -24.96 8.89 -8.72
N LYS A 7 -26.29 8.79 -8.61
CA LYS A 7 -27.08 9.68 -7.75
C LYS A 7 -26.71 9.49 -6.28
N THR A 8 -26.62 8.25 -5.80
CA THR A 8 -26.23 7.96 -4.42
C THR A 8 -24.87 8.57 -4.10
N LEU A 9 -23.86 8.35 -4.95
CA LEU A 9 -22.52 8.89 -4.72
C LEU A 9 -22.49 10.44 -4.72
N VAL A 10 -23.33 11.06 -5.55
CA VAL A 10 -23.48 12.52 -5.58
C VAL A 10 -24.11 13.04 -4.29
N HIS A 11 -25.16 12.39 -3.78
CA HIS A 11 -25.85 12.75 -2.53
C HIS A 11 -24.99 12.54 -1.28
N VAL A 12 -24.19 11.47 -1.26
CA VAL A 12 -23.22 11.20 -0.18
C VAL A 12 -22.07 12.22 -0.18
N GLY A 13 -21.82 12.89 -1.31
CA GLY A 13 -20.87 14.00 -1.39
C GLY A 13 -19.54 13.70 -2.07
N PHE A 14 -19.32 12.49 -2.60
CA PHE A 14 -18.05 12.07 -3.21
C PHE A 14 -17.51 13.02 -4.28
N ARG A 15 -16.21 13.28 -4.29
CA ARG A 15 -15.58 14.05 -5.38
C ARG A 15 -15.83 13.45 -6.76
N SER A 16 -15.87 14.31 -7.77
CA SER A 16 -16.12 13.92 -9.16
C SER A 16 -15.14 12.84 -9.65
N ALA A 17 -13.87 12.87 -9.21
CA ALA A 17 -12.89 11.85 -9.55
C ALA A 17 -13.35 10.44 -9.13
N ILE A 18 -13.89 10.29 -7.91
CA ILE A 18 -14.33 9.00 -7.35
C ILE A 18 -15.62 8.54 -8.02
N ILE A 19 -16.60 9.44 -8.21
CA ILE A 19 -17.85 9.12 -8.93
C ILE A 19 -17.53 8.55 -10.31
N ARG A 20 -16.61 9.18 -11.04
CA ARG A 20 -16.23 8.73 -12.39
C ARG A 20 -15.57 7.36 -12.39
N ILE A 21 -14.78 7.02 -11.36
CA ILE A 21 -14.13 5.71 -11.24
C ILE A 21 -15.18 4.59 -11.14
N HIS A 22 -16.25 4.80 -10.36
CA HIS A 22 -17.26 3.77 -10.13
C HIS A 22 -18.36 3.72 -11.20
N THR A 23 -18.67 4.85 -11.84
CA THR A 23 -19.80 4.95 -12.76
C THR A 23 -19.41 4.96 -14.23
N GLY A 24 -18.13 5.23 -14.53
CA GLY A 24 -17.65 5.46 -15.90
C GLY A 24 -18.10 6.78 -16.53
N MET A 25 -18.80 7.64 -15.78
CA MET A 25 -19.29 8.92 -16.29
C MET A 25 -18.15 9.87 -16.66
N THR A 26 -18.42 10.78 -17.57
CA THR A 26 -17.54 11.92 -17.85
C THR A 26 -17.70 13.00 -16.78
N ARG A 27 -16.68 13.87 -16.64
CA ARG A 27 -16.75 15.03 -15.74
C ARG A 27 -17.98 15.90 -16.02
N LYS A 28 -18.30 16.15 -17.30
CA LYS A 28 -19.47 16.93 -17.72
C LYS A 28 -20.78 16.28 -17.27
N GLN A 29 -20.91 14.96 -17.40
CA GLN A 29 -22.09 14.23 -16.95
C GLN A 29 -22.26 14.30 -15.42
N VAL A 30 -21.17 14.16 -14.65
CA VAL A 30 -21.24 14.31 -13.17
C VAL A 30 -21.61 15.74 -12.78
N THR A 31 -21.04 16.76 -13.43
CA THR A 31 -21.42 18.16 -13.19
C THR A 31 -22.89 18.42 -13.54
N SER A 32 -23.38 17.87 -14.65
CA SER A 32 -24.78 17.97 -15.04
C SER A 32 -25.71 17.28 -14.03
N LEU A 33 -25.31 16.11 -13.52
CA LEU A 33 -26.06 15.38 -12.51
C LEU A 33 -26.16 16.18 -11.20
N ARG A 34 -25.04 16.71 -10.69
CA ARG A 34 -25.02 17.56 -9.49
C ARG A 34 -25.96 18.76 -9.61
N LYS A 35 -25.96 19.43 -10.77
CA LYS A 35 -26.87 20.55 -11.04
C LYS A 35 -28.34 20.13 -11.01
N ARG A 36 -28.67 18.97 -11.61
CA ARG A 36 -30.03 18.43 -11.64
C ARG A 36 -30.54 18.03 -10.25
N GLU A 37 -29.65 17.50 -9.41
CA GLU A 37 -29.97 17.09 -8.03
C GLU A 37 -29.88 18.26 -7.03
N GLY A 38 -29.58 19.49 -7.47
CA GLY A 38 -29.49 20.68 -6.60
C GLY A 38 -28.27 20.69 -5.68
N ILE A 39 -27.27 19.85 -5.92
CA ILE A 39 -26.11 19.70 -5.04
C ILE A 39 -25.01 20.68 -5.42
N VAL A 40 -24.80 21.65 -4.54
CA VAL A 40 -23.69 22.59 -4.58
C VAL A 40 -22.57 22.02 -3.71
N GLY A 41 -21.55 21.44 -4.35
CA GLY A 41 -20.41 20.87 -3.64
C GLY A 41 -19.11 21.23 -4.34
N PRO A 42 -17.96 21.09 -3.66
CA PRO A 42 -16.68 21.38 -4.25
C PRO A 42 -16.54 20.57 -5.54
N SER A 43 -16.43 21.27 -6.66
CA SER A 43 -16.07 20.68 -7.95
C SER A 43 -14.58 20.31 -7.98
N GLU A 44 -14.05 19.90 -6.82
CA GLU A 44 -12.65 20.06 -6.46
C GLU A 44 -11.78 19.31 -7.44
N SER A 45 -11.12 20.12 -8.24
CA SER A 45 -10.21 19.72 -9.29
C SER A 45 -8.86 19.48 -8.64
N GLY A 46 -8.32 18.30 -8.82
CA GLY A 46 -7.00 17.97 -8.28
C GLY A 46 -6.82 16.45 -8.14
N PRO A 47 -5.57 15.99 -8.04
CA PRO A 47 -5.30 14.61 -7.69
C PRO A 47 -5.86 14.31 -6.29
N LEU A 48 -6.36 13.08 -6.10
CA LEU A 48 -6.67 12.58 -4.76
C LEU A 48 -5.37 12.39 -3.99
N PRO A 49 -5.33 12.67 -2.68
CA PRO A 49 -4.15 12.45 -1.86
C PRO A 49 -3.78 10.96 -1.81
N ASN A 50 -2.58 10.68 -1.28
CA ASN A 50 -2.21 9.34 -0.86
C ASN A 50 -2.55 9.15 0.63
N ALA A 51 -2.82 7.91 1.03
CA ALA A 51 -3.12 7.59 2.42
C ALA A 51 -1.96 7.92 3.36
N GLU A 52 -0.72 7.90 2.88
CA GLU A 52 0.43 8.31 3.69
C GLU A 52 0.31 9.76 4.18
N SER A 53 -0.14 10.70 3.35
CA SER A 53 -0.37 12.08 3.76
C SER A 53 -1.54 12.24 4.72
N LEU A 54 -2.61 11.45 4.53
CA LEU A 54 -3.79 11.49 5.40
C LEU A 54 -3.47 10.98 6.81
N LEU A 55 -2.62 9.95 6.89
CA LEU A 55 -2.22 9.34 8.16
C LEU A 55 -1.09 10.13 8.86
N ALA A 56 -0.82 11.39 8.49
CA ALA A 56 0.24 12.23 9.07
C ALA A 56 0.16 12.36 10.59
N LYS A 57 -1.04 12.61 11.08
CA LYS A 57 -1.30 12.87 12.50
C LYS A 57 -1.79 11.60 13.21
N LYS A 58 -1.61 11.54 14.53
CA LYS A 58 -2.06 10.41 15.35
C LYS A 58 -3.59 10.33 15.38
N GLU A 59 -4.24 11.49 15.48
CA GLU A 59 -5.68 11.68 15.49
C GLU A 59 -6.27 11.18 14.17
N ALA A 60 -5.73 11.63 13.03
CA ALA A 60 -6.15 11.15 11.72
C ALA A 60 -5.93 9.63 11.54
N THR A 61 -4.84 9.09 12.09
CA THR A 61 -4.58 7.64 12.09
C THR A 61 -5.63 6.88 12.90
N LEU A 62 -6.03 7.41 14.06
CA LEU A 62 -7.08 6.82 14.90
C LEU A 62 -8.42 6.81 14.17
N GLU A 63 -8.82 7.95 13.63
CA GLU A 63 -10.11 8.13 12.94
C GLU A 63 -10.18 7.22 11.68
N ALA A 64 -9.09 7.15 10.90
CA ALA A 64 -8.97 6.21 9.78
C ALA A 64 -8.98 4.74 10.21
N SER A 65 -8.45 4.43 11.41
CA SER A 65 -8.47 3.06 11.95
C SER A 65 -9.88 2.62 12.31
N LEU A 66 -10.67 3.49 12.94
CA LEU A 66 -12.08 3.23 13.27
C LEU A 66 -12.91 2.96 12.00
N PHE A 67 -12.76 3.79 10.98
CA PHE A 67 -13.36 3.56 9.68
C PHE A 67 -12.92 2.21 9.09
N MET A 68 -11.62 1.91 9.08
CA MET A 68 -11.09 0.69 8.47
C MET A 68 -11.62 -0.57 9.15
N LEU A 69 -11.82 -0.55 10.47
CA LEU A 69 -12.42 -1.68 11.18
C LEU A 69 -13.85 -1.96 10.68
N ALA A 70 -14.69 -0.92 10.54
CA ALA A 70 -16.03 -1.07 9.99
C ALA A 70 -16.01 -1.50 8.50
N TYR A 71 -15.08 -0.96 7.72
CA TYR A 71 -14.94 -1.29 6.30
C TYR A 71 -14.53 -2.75 6.08
N LEU A 72 -13.58 -3.27 6.85
CA LEU A 72 -13.11 -4.64 6.68
C LEU A 72 -14.14 -5.71 7.09
N ILE A 73 -15.08 -5.35 7.96
CA ILE A 73 -16.21 -6.23 8.32
C ILE A 73 -17.27 -6.24 7.21
N THR A 74 -17.49 -5.10 6.56
CA THR A 74 -18.57 -4.91 5.57
C THR A 74 -18.16 -5.25 4.14
N ALA A 75 -16.91 -5.05 3.77
CA ALA A 75 -16.41 -5.26 2.42
C ALA A 75 -16.21 -6.75 2.08
N LYS A 76 -16.73 -7.19 0.94
CA LYS A 76 -16.64 -8.61 0.51
C LYS A 76 -15.23 -9.04 0.10
N SER A 77 -14.47 -8.16 -0.56
CA SER A 77 -13.14 -8.49 -1.10
C SER A 77 -12.23 -7.25 -1.12
N PRO A 78 -11.91 -6.68 0.06
CA PRO A 78 -11.25 -5.36 0.19
C PRO A 78 -9.83 -5.30 -0.39
N ARG A 79 -9.22 -6.45 -0.68
CA ARG A 79 -7.89 -6.54 -1.32
C ARG A 79 -7.92 -6.64 -2.84
N THR A 80 -9.09 -6.89 -3.45
CA THR A 80 -9.22 -7.10 -4.90
C THR A 80 -9.89 -5.90 -5.56
N THR A 81 -10.98 -5.41 -4.97
CA THR A 81 -11.77 -4.30 -5.47
C THR A 81 -12.08 -3.31 -4.35
N ILE A 82 -12.44 -2.08 -4.72
CA ILE A 82 -12.97 -1.11 -3.75
C ILE A 82 -14.48 -1.26 -3.78
N ASP A 83 -15.05 -1.77 -2.71
CA ASP A 83 -16.49 -1.91 -2.54
C ASP A 83 -17.05 -0.55 -2.04
N VAL A 84 -17.57 0.25 -2.96
CA VAL A 84 -18.01 1.62 -2.64
C VAL A 84 -19.22 1.64 -1.72
N GLU A 85 -20.08 0.63 -1.77
CA GLU A 85 -21.21 0.49 -0.86
C GLU A 85 -20.74 0.21 0.56
N ALA A 86 -19.76 -0.69 0.71
CA ALA A 86 -19.11 -0.93 1.99
C ALA A 86 -18.38 0.32 2.52
N VAL A 87 -17.74 1.12 1.66
CA VAL A 87 -17.14 2.40 2.06
C VAL A 87 -18.21 3.34 2.64
N MET A 88 -19.34 3.51 1.95
CA MET A 88 -20.44 4.37 2.42
C MET A 88 -21.03 3.87 3.74
N ALA A 89 -21.29 2.58 3.86
CA ALA A 89 -21.84 1.99 5.08
C ALA A 89 -20.90 2.12 6.27
N ALA A 90 -19.61 1.79 6.08
CA ALA A 90 -18.59 1.91 7.11
C ALA A 90 -18.33 3.37 7.51
N HIS A 91 -18.34 4.29 6.55
CA HIS A 91 -18.19 5.72 6.82
C HIS A 91 -19.37 6.28 7.61
N SER A 92 -20.61 5.90 7.26
CA SER A 92 -21.80 6.29 8.04
C SER A 92 -21.70 5.81 9.49
N GLN A 93 -21.34 4.54 9.71
CA GLN A 93 -21.18 3.99 11.06
C GLN A 93 -20.07 4.72 11.83
N TYR A 94 -18.94 4.98 11.17
CA TYR A 94 -17.85 5.77 11.74
C TYR A 94 -18.33 7.17 12.15
N TYR A 95 -19.07 7.85 11.29
CA TYR A 95 -19.56 9.21 11.51
C TYR A 95 -20.53 9.28 12.69
N ASP A 96 -21.45 8.32 12.79
CA ASP A 96 -22.38 8.19 13.91
C ASP A 96 -21.63 7.96 15.24
N CYS A 97 -20.63 7.06 15.24
CA CYS A 97 -19.79 6.83 16.41
C CYS A 97 -18.99 8.09 16.80
N HIS A 98 -18.40 8.77 15.82
CA HIS A 98 -17.62 9.99 16.05
C HIS A 98 -18.45 11.09 16.71
N ALA A 99 -19.68 11.30 16.22
CA ALA A 99 -20.61 12.28 16.77
C ALA A 99 -21.15 11.86 18.15
N ALA A 100 -21.50 10.59 18.34
CA ALA A 100 -22.04 10.08 19.60
C ALA A 100 -21.07 10.27 20.78
N LEU A 101 -19.77 10.08 20.55
CA LEU A 101 -18.72 10.29 21.56
C LEU A 101 -18.52 11.78 21.94
N ARG A 102 -19.11 12.69 21.18
CA ARG A 102 -18.96 14.15 21.31
C ARG A 102 -20.31 14.84 21.49
N ASN A 103 -21.24 14.18 22.21
CA ASN A 103 -22.58 14.71 22.51
C ASN A 103 -23.38 15.12 21.25
N GLY A 104 -23.21 14.37 20.16
CA GLY A 104 -23.86 14.65 18.87
C GLY A 104 -23.19 15.71 18.02
N GLN A 105 -22.01 16.21 18.42
CA GLN A 105 -21.24 17.19 17.66
C GLN A 105 -20.12 16.52 16.87
N LEU A 106 -19.82 17.06 15.69
CA LEU A 106 -18.71 16.61 14.87
C LEU A 106 -17.48 17.45 15.16
N ASP A 107 -16.35 16.79 15.39
CA ASP A 107 -15.05 17.44 15.43
C ASP A 107 -14.54 17.60 14.00
N LEU A 108 -14.88 18.74 13.39
CA LEU A 108 -14.56 19.05 12.00
C LEU A 108 -13.05 19.08 11.71
N GLU A 109 -12.20 19.20 12.73
CA GLU A 109 -10.75 19.20 12.53
C GLU A 109 -10.17 17.80 12.35
N ASN A 110 -10.81 16.78 12.95
CA ASN A 110 -10.31 15.41 12.97
C ASN A 110 -11.24 14.40 12.28
N VAL A 111 -12.46 14.78 11.93
CA VAL A 111 -13.40 13.90 11.24
C VAL A 111 -12.81 13.43 9.90
N LEU A 112 -12.89 12.13 9.64
CA LEU A 112 -12.51 11.53 8.38
C LEU A 112 -13.62 11.77 7.36
N GLU A 113 -13.33 12.56 6.32
CA GLU A 113 -14.29 12.78 5.24
C GLU A 113 -14.46 11.53 4.35
N ILE A 114 -15.58 11.44 3.65
CA ILE A 114 -15.92 10.28 2.83
C ILE A 114 -14.91 10.01 1.71
N ASP A 115 -14.34 11.06 1.11
CA ASP A 115 -13.32 10.92 0.07
C ASP A 115 -12.01 10.36 0.64
N ASP A 116 -11.63 10.79 1.85
CA ASP A 116 -10.45 10.29 2.54
C ASP A 116 -10.64 8.83 2.95
N ALA A 117 -11.82 8.47 3.47
CA ALA A 117 -12.20 7.09 3.74
C ALA A 117 -12.05 6.20 2.48
N TRP A 118 -12.51 6.69 1.33
CA TRP A 118 -12.32 6.00 0.05
C TRP A 118 -10.85 5.90 -0.36
N VAL A 119 -10.04 6.94 -0.14
CA VAL A 119 -8.59 6.91 -0.38
C VAL A 119 -7.90 5.85 0.48
N ILE A 120 -8.25 5.75 1.76
CA ILE A 120 -7.72 4.70 2.65
C ILE A 120 -8.10 3.30 2.11
N ALA A 121 -9.36 3.08 1.71
CA ALA A 121 -9.80 1.82 1.13
C ALA A 121 -9.09 1.49 -0.20
N ARG A 122 -8.89 2.49 -1.07
CA ARG A 122 -8.12 2.39 -2.32
C ARG A 122 -6.69 1.93 -2.05
N ASP A 123 -6.04 2.57 -1.09
CA ASP A 123 -4.64 2.31 -0.78
C ASP A 123 -4.49 0.99 -0.01
N TYR A 124 -5.52 0.54 0.71
CA TYR A 124 -5.57 -0.79 1.30
C TYR A 124 -5.62 -1.87 0.22
N ARG A 125 -6.48 -1.69 -0.79
CA ARG A 125 -6.52 -2.59 -1.96
C ARG A 125 -5.16 -2.62 -2.67
N SER A 126 -4.55 -1.45 -2.88
CA SER A 126 -3.22 -1.33 -3.53
C SER A 126 -2.05 -1.78 -2.66
N LYS A 127 -2.29 -2.17 -1.41
CA LYS A 127 -1.27 -2.59 -0.40
C LYS A 127 -0.32 -1.47 0.03
N GLU A 128 -0.70 -0.21 -0.19
CA GLU A 128 0.01 0.98 0.30
C GLU A 128 -0.31 1.26 1.78
N VAL A 129 -1.43 0.74 2.28
CA VAL A 129 -1.73 0.69 3.71
C VAL A 129 -2.08 -0.72 4.18
N THR A 130 -1.93 -0.95 5.49
CA THR A 130 -2.27 -2.21 6.15
C THR A 130 -2.76 -1.97 7.57
N MET A 131 -3.57 -2.90 8.08
CA MET A 131 -3.89 -2.98 9.51
C MET A 131 -2.74 -3.61 10.28
N ARG A 132 -2.56 -3.18 11.53
CA ARG A 132 -1.54 -3.66 12.47
C ARG A 132 -2.09 -3.64 13.89
N SER A 133 -1.60 -4.55 14.72
CA SER A 133 -2.05 -4.69 16.12
C SER A 133 -0.99 -4.11 17.07
N CYS A 134 -1.42 -3.31 18.05
CA CYS A 134 -0.53 -2.74 19.06
C CYS A 134 -0.03 -3.82 20.04
N SER A 135 1.24 -3.76 20.47
CA SER A 135 1.76 -4.65 21.52
C SER A 135 1.22 -4.41 22.91
N THR A 136 0.82 -3.18 23.19
CA THR A 136 0.53 -2.72 24.53
C THR A 136 -0.96 -2.75 24.82
N CYS A 137 -1.77 -2.17 23.94
CA CYS A 137 -3.22 -2.11 24.10
C CYS A 137 -4.00 -3.06 23.18
N HIS A 138 -3.31 -3.80 22.29
CA HIS A 138 -3.90 -4.76 21.35
C HIS A 138 -4.92 -4.18 20.36
N ILE A 139 -5.07 -2.86 20.29
CA ILE A 139 -5.94 -2.20 19.32
C ILE A 139 -5.32 -2.32 17.93
N GLU A 140 -6.18 -2.61 16.96
CA GLU A 140 -5.86 -2.61 15.54
C GLU A 140 -5.92 -1.20 14.96
N PHE A 141 -4.92 -0.84 14.15
CA PHE A 141 -4.82 0.47 13.53
C PHE A 141 -4.25 0.40 12.13
N VAL A 142 -4.69 1.32 11.26
CA VAL A 142 -4.22 1.43 9.88
C VAL A 142 -2.91 2.20 9.82
N VAL A 143 -1.98 1.75 8.99
CA VAL A 143 -0.70 2.43 8.75
C VAL A 143 -0.31 2.40 7.28
N SER A 144 0.39 3.44 6.83
CA SER A 144 1.09 3.43 5.55
C SER A 144 2.34 2.56 5.62
N ILE A 145 2.54 1.70 4.63
CA ILE A 145 3.73 0.83 4.52
C ILE A 145 5.02 1.60 4.28
N ASN A 146 4.91 2.82 3.76
CA ASN A 146 6.06 3.64 3.38
C ASN A 146 6.70 4.35 4.58
N ARG A 147 6.01 4.34 5.74
CA ARG A 147 6.57 4.91 6.97
C ARG A 147 7.53 3.94 7.65
N PRO A 148 8.71 4.41 8.08
CA PRO A 148 9.71 3.56 8.72
C PRO A 148 9.31 3.11 10.13
N LYS A 149 8.47 3.89 10.81
CA LYS A 149 7.97 3.60 12.15
C LYS A 149 6.46 3.63 12.15
N HIS A 150 5.89 2.67 12.86
CA HIS A 150 4.46 2.57 13.08
C HIS A 150 4.23 2.54 14.59
N CYS A 151 3.54 3.56 15.09
CA CYS A 151 3.20 3.65 16.50
C CYS A 151 1.69 3.58 16.63
N CYS A 152 1.21 2.93 17.70
CA CYS A 152 -0.21 2.97 18.04
C CYS A 152 -0.65 4.42 18.27
N PRO A 153 -1.76 4.88 17.68
CA PRO A 153 -2.21 6.26 17.84
C PRO A 153 -2.69 6.60 19.26
N LEU A 154 -2.92 5.59 20.12
CA LEU A 154 -3.45 5.77 21.48
C LEU A 154 -2.40 5.73 22.58
N CYS A 155 -1.46 4.79 22.51
CA CYS A 155 -0.51 4.54 23.61
C CYS A 155 0.96 4.61 23.21
N ASP A 156 1.27 5.00 21.97
CA ASP A 156 2.62 5.01 21.40
C ASP A 156 3.36 3.65 21.44
N GLY A 157 2.66 2.57 21.82
CA GLY A 157 3.18 1.23 21.83
C GLY A 157 3.70 0.83 20.44
N VAL A 158 4.85 0.16 20.45
CA VAL A 158 5.48 -0.40 19.25
C VAL A 158 4.67 -1.62 18.79
N GLN A 159 4.75 -1.97 17.51
CA GLN A 159 3.95 -3.07 16.97
C GLN A 159 4.36 -4.44 17.51
N VAL A 160 3.39 -5.34 17.68
CA VAL A 160 3.64 -6.78 17.56
C VAL A 160 3.34 -7.16 16.12
N ARG A 161 4.21 -7.99 15.54
CA ARG A 161 3.90 -8.67 14.29
C ARG A 161 2.72 -9.59 14.54
N ASP A 162 1.55 -9.26 13.98
CA ASP A 162 0.40 -10.14 14.09
C ASP A 162 0.70 -11.47 13.37
N ARG A 163 0.34 -12.58 14.02
CA ARG A 163 0.63 -13.95 13.58
C ARG A 163 -0.31 -14.41 12.45
N PHE A 164 -1.38 -13.66 12.18
CA PHE A 164 -2.45 -14.01 11.24
C PHE A 164 -2.56 -13.08 10.02
N HIS A 165 -1.60 -12.18 9.80
CA HIS A 165 -1.64 -11.30 8.64
C HIS A 165 -1.31 -12.03 7.33
N CYS A 166 -2.11 -11.79 6.29
CA CYS A 166 -1.82 -12.26 4.94
C CYS A 166 -0.56 -11.56 4.39
N ASP A 167 0.55 -12.28 4.50
CA ASP A 167 1.94 -11.92 4.17
C ASP A 167 2.22 -11.64 2.67
N HIS A 168 1.44 -10.84 1.95
CA HIS A 168 1.87 -10.56 0.56
C HIS A 168 3.11 -9.66 0.51
N ALA A 169 3.18 -8.65 1.37
CA ALA A 169 4.33 -7.74 1.48
C ALA A 169 5.49 -8.35 2.30
N ASP A 170 5.14 -9.26 3.22
CA ASP A 170 6.07 -9.89 4.16
C ASP A 170 6.53 -11.30 3.71
N ARG A 171 5.98 -11.83 2.60
CA ARG A 171 6.43 -13.11 2.01
C ARG A 171 7.93 -13.09 1.85
N ALA A 172 8.60 -14.10 2.38
CA ALA A 172 10.02 -14.31 2.15
C ALA A 172 10.28 -14.27 0.64
N VAL A 173 11.04 -13.26 0.21
CA VAL A 173 11.42 -13.04 -1.19
C VAL A 173 12.50 -14.04 -1.57
N SER A 174 13.32 -14.44 -0.61
CA SER A 174 14.25 -15.55 -0.73
C SER A 174 14.26 -16.37 0.56
N LYS A 175 14.41 -17.69 0.41
CA LYS A 175 14.66 -18.61 1.54
C LYS A 175 16.14 -18.95 1.70
N ARG A 176 17.00 -18.42 0.81
CA ARG A 176 18.42 -18.74 0.73
C ARG A 176 19.23 -17.91 1.73
N SER A 177 20.41 -18.40 2.08
CA SER A 177 21.37 -17.65 2.88
C SER A 177 22.03 -16.54 2.05
N VAL A 178 22.69 -15.58 2.71
CA VAL A 178 23.44 -14.53 2.02
C VAL A 178 24.60 -15.13 1.21
N ALA A 179 25.30 -16.13 1.76
CA ALA A 179 26.39 -16.82 1.07
C ALA A 179 25.92 -17.54 -0.20
N GLU A 180 24.79 -18.24 -0.12
CA GLU A 180 24.18 -18.91 -1.29
C GLU A 180 23.82 -17.92 -2.40
N LEU A 181 23.32 -16.72 -2.06
CA LEU A 181 22.99 -15.69 -3.05
C LEU A 181 24.25 -15.12 -3.73
N ILE A 182 25.36 -14.98 -3.00
CA ILE A 182 26.65 -14.57 -3.56
C ILE A 182 27.22 -15.65 -4.48
N GLU A 183 27.06 -16.93 -4.13
CA GLU A 183 27.47 -18.01 -5.02
C GLU A 183 26.59 -18.07 -6.28
N LEU A 184 25.28 -17.89 -6.11
CA LEU A 184 24.33 -17.82 -7.23
C LEU A 184 24.61 -16.64 -8.15
N SER A 185 25.02 -15.48 -7.62
CA SER A 185 25.37 -14.34 -8.48
C SER A 185 26.53 -14.66 -9.41
N ARG A 186 27.55 -15.38 -8.93
CA ARG A 186 28.66 -15.88 -9.75
C ARG A 186 28.20 -16.87 -10.82
N LYS A 187 27.29 -17.79 -10.48
CA LYS A 187 26.70 -18.74 -11.44
C LYS A 187 25.86 -18.03 -12.50
N VAL A 188 25.06 -17.04 -12.11
CA VAL A 188 24.28 -16.20 -13.04
C VAL A 188 25.22 -15.47 -14.02
N THR A 189 26.34 -14.91 -13.54
CA THR A 189 27.35 -14.30 -14.43
C THR A 189 27.95 -15.30 -15.41
N GLN A 190 28.34 -16.49 -14.91
CA GLN A 190 28.93 -17.54 -15.74
C GLN A 190 27.98 -17.96 -16.87
N TRP A 191 26.70 -18.18 -16.55
CA TRP A 191 25.70 -18.58 -17.53
C TRP A 191 25.34 -17.46 -18.51
N ALA A 192 25.26 -16.21 -18.04
CA ALA A 192 25.07 -15.07 -18.92
C ALA A 192 26.23 -14.93 -19.92
N ASN A 193 27.46 -15.16 -19.49
CA ASN A 193 28.65 -15.16 -20.36
C ASN A 193 28.64 -16.31 -21.39
N TRP A 194 27.95 -17.41 -21.09
CA TRP A 194 27.72 -18.50 -22.04
C TRP A 194 26.54 -18.24 -23.01
N GLY A 195 25.91 -17.07 -22.92
CA GLY A 195 24.87 -16.64 -23.86
C GLY A 195 23.46 -17.13 -23.53
N TYR A 196 23.22 -17.69 -22.35
CA TYR A 196 21.87 -18.10 -21.92
C TYR A 196 20.97 -16.88 -21.67
N SER A 197 19.70 -17.00 -22.01
CA SER A 197 18.71 -15.96 -21.74
C SER A 197 18.35 -15.88 -20.25
N PRO A 198 17.90 -14.72 -19.74
CA PRO A 198 17.49 -14.57 -18.34
C PRO A 198 16.45 -15.60 -17.87
N THR A 199 15.51 -15.97 -18.75
CA THR A 199 14.47 -16.96 -18.45
C THR A 199 15.01 -18.39 -18.35
N GLU A 200 16.02 -18.74 -19.15
CA GLU A 200 16.68 -20.04 -19.07
C GLU A 200 17.51 -20.14 -17.79
N ILE A 201 18.26 -19.09 -17.46
CA ILE A 201 19.07 -19.02 -16.23
C ILE A 201 18.18 -19.15 -14.99
N GLN A 202 17.04 -18.44 -14.95
CA GLN A 202 16.10 -18.52 -13.84
C GLN A 202 15.53 -19.94 -13.65
N LYS A 203 15.17 -20.58 -14.76
CA LYS A 203 14.61 -21.93 -14.76
C LYS A 203 15.64 -22.95 -14.28
N GLU A 204 16.86 -22.91 -14.80
CA GLU A 204 17.90 -23.89 -14.52
C GLU A 204 18.51 -23.72 -13.11
N LEU A 205 18.66 -22.48 -12.64
CA LEU A 205 19.14 -22.22 -11.27
C LEU A 205 18.03 -22.25 -10.21
N GLY A 206 16.76 -22.41 -10.63
CA GLY A 206 15.61 -22.43 -9.74
C GLY A 206 15.47 -21.16 -8.90
N ILE A 207 15.78 -20.00 -9.49
CA ILE A 207 15.74 -18.69 -8.82
C ILE A 207 14.54 -17.88 -9.28
N SER A 208 13.94 -17.13 -8.36
CA SER A 208 12.85 -16.21 -8.69
C SER A 208 13.39 -14.96 -9.42
N GLN A 209 12.52 -14.25 -10.15
CA GLN A 209 12.89 -12.98 -10.80
C GLN A 209 13.54 -11.99 -9.82
N LYS A 210 13.01 -11.90 -8.59
CA LYS A 210 13.53 -11.01 -7.54
C LYS A 210 14.94 -11.40 -7.08
N GLU A 211 15.23 -12.70 -7.01
CA GLU A 211 16.57 -13.19 -6.70
C GLU A 211 17.52 -13.01 -7.88
N PHE A 212 17.05 -13.18 -9.11
CA PHE A 212 17.82 -12.91 -10.32
C PHE A 212 18.26 -11.44 -10.37
N ASP A 213 17.34 -10.50 -10.18
CA ASP A 213 17.64 -9.06 -10.17
C ASP A 213 18.65 -8.69 -9.07
N ALA A 214 18.51 -9.29 -7.88
CA ALA A 214 19.45 -9.10 -6.79
C ALA A 214 20.82 -9.70 -7.11
N CYS A 215 20.87 -10.88 -7.72
CA CYS A 215 22.11 -11.52 -8.19
C CYS A 215 22.82 -10.64 -9.22
N THR A 216 22.10 -10.06 -10.18
CA THR A 216 22.66 -9.13 -11.15
C THR A 216 23.25 -7.89 -10.50
N LYS A 217 22.59 -7.33 -9.47
CA LYS A 217 23.15 -6.20 -8.70
C LYS A 217 24.42 -6.57 -7.95
N LEU A 218 24.50 -7.79 -7.40
CA LEU A 218 25.69 -8.29 -6.70
C LEU A 218 26.92 -8.44 -7.60
N GLN A 219 26.75 -8.56 -8.91
CA GLN A 219 27.88 -8.67 -9.86
C GLN A 219 28.78 -7.44 -9.87
N GLY A 220 28.24 -6.27 -9.50
CA GLY A 220 29.00 -5.02 -9.44
C GLY A 220 29.83 -4.84 -8.16
N PHE A 221 29.78 -5.79 -7.23
CA PHE A 221 30.46 -5.69 -5.94
C PHE A 221 31.87 -6.32 -6.02
N THR A 222 32.85 -5.67 -5.43
CA THR A 222 34.20 -6.24 -5.22
C THR A 222 34.21 -7.20 -4.02
N ASP A 223 35.22 -8.07 -3.92
CA ASP A 223 35.31 -9.05 -2.82
C ASP A 223 35.25 -8.41 -1.41
N PRO A 224 35.89 -7.25 -1.13
CA PRO A 224 35.72 -6.56 0.14
C PRO A 224 34.28 -6.07 0.39
N GLN A 225 33.57 -5.66 -0.66
CA GLN A 225 32.17 -5.23 -0.55
C GLN A 225 31.24 -6.42 -0.33
N LEU A 226 31.53 -7.57 -0.93
CA LEU A 226 30.80 -8.82 -0.69
C LEU A 226 31.00 -9.32 0.74
N GLN A 227 32.21 -9.18 1.30
CA GLN A 227 32.44 -9.48 2.72
C GLN A 227 31.63 -8.54 3.63
N GLY A 228 31.59 -7.24 3.33
CA GLY A 228 30.73 -6.30 4.05
C GLY A 228 29.23 -6.61 3.93
N VAL A 229 28.78 -7.24 2.84
CA VAL A 229 27.40 -7.72 2.68
C VAL A 229 27.13 -8.93 3.58
N LEU A 230 28.06 -9.88 3.67
CA LEU A 230 27.96 -11.04 4.57
C LEU A 230 27.87 -10.60 6.04
N ASP A 231 28.65 -9.60 6.44
CA ASP A 231 28.67 -9.12 7.81
C ASP A 231 27.42 -8.29 8.16
N LYS A 232 26.85 -7.60 7.17
CA LYS A 232 25.72 -6.67 7.37
C LYS A 232 24.35 -7.35 7.38
N TYR A 233 24.16 -8.41 6.60
CA TYR A 233 22.85 -9.03 6.41
C TYR A 233 22.80 -10.43 7.01
N THR A 234 21.80 -10.69 7.84
CA THR A 234 21.65 -11.97 8.56
C THR A 234 20.84 -13.02 7.79
N SER A 235 20.12 -12.62 6.74
CA SER A 235 19.34 -13.53 5.87
C SER A 235 19.32 -13.06 4.42
N GLY A 236 19.20 -14.02 3.48
CA GLY A 236 19.07 -13.67 2.06
C GLY A 236 17.81 -12.88 1.74
N ASP A 237 16.72 -13.09 2.48
CA ASP A 237 15.50 -12.28 2.37
C ASP A 237 15.78 -10.78 2.62
N SER A 238 16.52 -10.47 3.69
CA SER A 238 16.86 -9.09 4.04
C SER A 238 17.77 -8.43 2.99
N LEU A 239 18.72 -9.20 2.44
CA LEU A 239 19.61 -8.73 1.38
C LEU A 239 18.86 -8.44 0.08
N VAL A 240 18.04 -9.39 -0.40
CA VAL A 240 17.28 -9.22 -1.65
C VAL A 240 16.33 -8.03 -1.53
N LYS A 241 15.61 -7.89 -0.41
CA LYS A 241 14.74 -6.73 -0.17
C LYS A 241 15.51 -5.41 -0.18
N ALA A 242 16.69 -5.36 0.43
CA ALA A 242 17.53 -4.16 0.44
C ALA A 242 18.03 -3.79 -0.96
N LEU A 243 18.52 -4.77 -1.72
CA LEU A 243 19.00 -4.56 -3.09
C LEU A 243 17.88 -4.14 -4.04
N LEU A 244 16.66 -4.64 -3.88
CA LEU A 244 15.52 -4.24 -4.72
C LEU A 244 14.99 -2.84 -4.40
N LYS A 245 15.07 -2.40 -3.14
CA LYS A 245 14.70 -1.04 -2.72
C LYS A 245 15.68 0.02 -3.20
N ASP A 246 16.95 -0.34 -3.38
CA ASP A 246 17.96 0.58 -3.90
C ASP A 246 17.81 0.73 -5.43
N SER A 247 16.89 1.60 -5.84
CA SER A 247 16.59 1.95 -7.24
C SER A 247 17.57 2.97 -7.83
N ARG A 248 18.73 3.20 -7.20
CA ARG A 248 19.84 3.96 -7.80
C ARG A 248 20.69 3.07 -8.71
N SER A 249 20.11 2.55 -9.79
CA SER A 249 20.89 1.96 -10.88
C SER A 249 21.46 3.07 -11.77
N ARG A 250 22.78 3.30 -11.72
CA ARG A 250 23.49 3.82 -12.89
C ARG A 250 23.43 2.74 -13.97
N PRO A 251 23.03 3.04 -15.21
CA PRO A 251 23.13 2.09 -16.30
C PRO A 251 24.62 1.89 -16.62
N VAL A 252 25.12 0.66 -16.48
CA VAL A 252 26.37 0.26 -17.11
C VAL A 252 26.04 0.07 -18.59
N HIS A 253 26.33 1.09 -19.38
CA HIS A 253 26.33 0.96 -20.84
C HIS A 253 27.29 -0.16 -21.22
N SER A 254 26.74 -1.16 -21.92
CA SER A 254 27.52 -2.05 -22.79
C SER A 254 28.29 -1.18 -23.79
N LYS A 255 29.61 -1.08 -23.63
CA LYS A 255 30.46 -0.75 -24.77
C LYS A 255 30.60 -2.02 -25.59
N VAL A 256 29.84 -2.07 -26.68
CA VAL A 256 30.13 -2.90 -27.84
C VAL A 256 30.87 -1.97 -28.82
N LEU A 257 32.02 -2.47 -29.28
CA LEU A 257 33.07 -1.85 -30.10
C LEU A 257 34.09 -0.99 -29.34
#